data_AF-A0A2V2N032-F1
#
_entry.id   AF-A0A2V2N032-F1
#
_cell.length_a   1.000
_cell.length_b   1.000
_cell.length_c   1.000
_cell.angle_alpha   90.00
_cell.angle_beta   90.00
_cell.angle_gamma   90.00
#
_symmetry.space_group_name_H-M   'P 1'
#
loop_
_entity.id
_entity.type
_entity.pdbx_description
1 polymer ?
#
loop_
_entity_poly.entity_id
_entity_poly.type
_entity_poly.pdbx_seq_one_letter_code
_entity_poly.pdbx_strand_id
1 'polypeptide(L)' 'MSSDVFIPIDENIQGRLDALKGPQENYNEVLIRLLTAYELNTLSEEDKRDIEQSIREIREGKYCSIEDLMKEEGLL' A
#
# COMPACT_ATOMS: atom_id res chain seq x y z
N MET A 1 20.52 13.39 25.36
CA MET A 1 20.81 11.98 25.74
C MET A 1 19.92 11.12 24.88
N SER A 2 20.45 10.45 23.85
CA SER A 2 19.68 9.45 23.11
C SER A 2 19.72 8.17 23.95
N SER A 3 18.59 7.70 24.42
CA SER A 3 18.48 6.41 25.12
C SER A 3 18.42 5.31 24.08
N ASP A 4 19.32 4.34 24.15
CA ASP A 4 19.25 3.14 23.32
C ASP A 4 18.00 2.35 23.71
N VAL A 5 17.10 2.15 22.75
CA VAL A 5 15.86 1.39 22.90
C VAL A 5 16.08 0.00 22.33
N PHE A 6 15.90 -1.03 23.17
CA PHE A 6 15.97 -2.43 22.74
C PHE A 6 14.56 -2.95 22.46
N ILE A 7 14.35 -3.46 21.25
CA ILE A 7 13.10 -4.08 20.83
C ILE A 7 13.36 -5.58 20.68
N PRO A 8 12.78 -6.45 21.52
CA PRO A 8 12.90 -7.89 21.33
C PRO A 8 12.12 -8.31 20.08
N ILE A 9 12.76 -9.10 19.22
CA ILE A 9 12.16 -9.65 18.00
C ILE A 9 12.52 -11.13 17.87
N ASP A 10 11.66 -11.91 17.24
CA ASP A 10 11.93 -13.32 16.95
C ASP A 10 13.04 -13.48 15.90
N GLU A 11 13.78 -14.58 15.97
CA GLU A 11 14.92 -14.88 15.08
C GLU A 11 14.51 -14.88 13.60
N ASN A 12 13.28 -15.33 13.29
CA ASN A 12 12.75 -15.29 11.92
C ASN A 12 12.61 -13.84 11.41
N ILE A 13 12.11 -12.94 12.26
CA ILE A 13 11.94 -11.52 11.93
C ILE A 13 13.31 -10.87 11.76
N GLN A 14 14.26 -11.19 12.64
CA GLN A 14 15.64 -10.71 12.54
C GLN A 14 16.29 -11.12 11.21
N GLY A 15 16.18 -12.39 10.81
CA GLY A 15 16.72 -12.87 9.53
C GLY A 15 16.10 -12.18 8.32
N ARG A 16 14.81 -11.82 8.38
CA ARG A 16 14.15 -11.03 7.33
C ARG A 16 14.65 -9.59 7.30
N LEU A 17 14.88 -8.98 8.46
CA LEU A 17 15.46 -7.64 8.54
C LEU A 17 16.90 -7.62 8.01
N ASP A 18 17.69 -8.66 8.28
CA ASP A 18 19.05 -8.80 7.76
C ASP A 18 19.08 -8.89 6.24
N ALA A 19 18.15 -9.64 5.64
CA ALA A 19 18.02 -9.72 4.19
C ALA A 19 17.60 -8.38 3.54
N LEU A 20 16.90 -7.53 4.29
CA LEU A 20 16.45 -6.21 3.83
C LEU A 20 17.47 -5.09 4.06
N LYS A 21 18.50 -5.34 4.87
CA LYS A 21 19.48 -4.34 5.31
C LYS A 21 20.52 -4.08 4.24
N GLY A 22 20.69 -2.81 3.87
CA GLY A 22 21.75 -2.39 2.95
C GLY A 22 23.16 -2.50 3.56
N PRO A 23 24.23 -2.47 2.73
CA PRO A 23 25.62 -2.68 3.18
C PRO A 23 26.13 -1.74 4.27
N GLN A 24 25.58 -0.52 4.35
CA GLN A 24 25.92 0.49 5.36
C GLN A 24 24.72 0.92 6.20
N GLU A 25 23.56 0.30 5.98
CA GLU A 25 22.32 0.66 6.65
C GLU A 25 22.32 0.03 8.05
N ASN A 26 21.90 0.77 9.08
CA ASN A 26 21.63 0.21 10.40
C ASN A 26 20.15 -0.18 10.55
N TYR A 27 19.79 -0.95 11.59
CA TYR A 27 18.41 -1.42 11.73
C TYR A 27 17.39 -0.28 11.91
N ASN A 28 17.77 0.85 12.51
CA ASN A 28 16.86 1.98 12.64
C ASN A 28 16.58 2.60 11.26
N GLU A 29 17.58 2.71 10.40
CA GLU A 29 17.41 3.18 9.02
C GLU A 29 16.52 2.23 8.20
N VAL A 30 16.72 0.91 8.34
CA VAL A 30 15.83 -0.10 7.73
C VAL A 30 14.40 0.09 8.21
N LEU A 31 14.18 0.20 9.52
CA LEU A 31 12.84 0.33 10.12
C LEU A 31 12.17 1.62 9.67
N ILE A 32 12.88 2.76 9.68
CA ILE A 32 12.34 4.04 9.21
C ILE A 32 11.90 3.91 7.75
N ARG A 33 12.74 3.36 6.88
CA ARG A 33 12.39 3.15 5.47
C ARG A 33 11.17 2.26 5.29
N LEU A 34 11.07 1.17 6.05
CA LEU A 34 9.92 0.26 6.00
C LEU A 34 8.64 0.93 6.50
N LEU A 35 8.70 1.72 7.58
CA LEU A 35 7.57 2.45 8.11
C LEU A 35 7.09 3.53 7.15
N THR A 36 8.01 4.30 6.55
CA THR A 36 7.66 5.30 5.53
C THR A 36 7.04 4.62 4.30
N ALA A 37 7.59 3.49 3.86
CA ALA A 37 7.00 2.72 2.75
C ALA A 37 5.61 2.17 3.12
N TYR A 38 5.41 1.73 4.36
CA TYR A 38 4.10 1.29 4.85
C TYR A 38 3.11 2.44 4.83
N GLU A 39 3.46 3.62 5.35
CA GLU A 39 2.59 4.80 5.36
C GLU A 39 2.22 5.26 3.94
N LEU A 40 3.19 5.30 3.03
CA LEU A 40 2.95 5.76 1.65
C LEU A 40 2.14 4.77 0.81
N ASN A 41 2.24 3.48 1.07
CA ASN A 41 1.54 2.44 0.28
C ASN A 41 0.26 1.92 0.94
N THR A 42 -0.07 2.39 2.15
CA THR A 42 -1.31 2.00 2.82
C THR A 42 -2.43 2.93 2.39
N LEU A 43 -3.40 2.39 1.67
CA LEU A 43 -4.67 3.08 1.41
C LEU A 43 -5.34 3.43 2.74
N SER A 44 -5.88 4.65 2.84
CA SER A 44 -6.70 5.01 4.00
C SER A 44 -7.95 4.13 4.05
N GLU A 45 -8.57 4.00 5.22
CA GLU A 45 -9.85 3.28 5.34
C GLU A 45 -10.97 3.95 4.54
N GLU A 46 -10.85 5.25 4.28
CA GLU A 46 -11.75 5.98 3.39
C GLU A 46 -11.55 5.56 1.93
N ASP A 47 -10.31 5.59 1.44
CA ASP A 47 -9.98 5.15 0.06
C ASP A 47 -10.43 3.71 -0.19
N LYS A 48 -10.24 2.82 0.79
CA LYS A 48 -10.69 1.42 0.70
C LYS A 48 -12.21 1.34 0.56
N ARG A 49 -12.97 2.09 1.37
CA ARG A 49 -14.44 2.11 1.29
C ARG A 49 -14.92 2.66 -0.04
N ASP A 50 -14.27 3.71 -0.53
CA ASP A 50 -14.63 4.33 -1.81
C ASP A 50 -14.38 3.37 -2.97
N ILE A 51 -13.23 2.69 -2.98
CA ILE A 51 -12.92 1.63 -3.97
C ILE A 51 -13.97 0.52 -3.93
N GLU A 52 -14.31 0.02 -2.73
CA GLU A 52 -15.33 -1.02 -2.59
C GLU A 52 -16.71 -0.56 -3.09
N GLN A 53 -17.05 0.71 -2.86
CA GLN A 53 -18.30 1.29 -3.33
C GLN A 53 -18.31 1.40 -4.86
N SER A 54 -17.25 1.94 -5.47
CA SER A 54 -17.14 2.02 -6.93
C SER A 54 -17.20 0.63 -7.59
N ILE A 55 -16.56 -0.38 -6.99
CA ILE A 55 -16.66 -1.77 -7.48
C ILE A 55 -18.11 -2.28 -7.44
N ARG A 56 -18.86 -2.00 -6.36
CA ARG A 56 -20.28 -2.36 -6.28
C ARG A 56 -21.09 -1.69 -7.37
N GLU A 57 -20.90 -0.41 -7.59
CA GLU A 57 -21.65 0.36 -8.59
C GLU A 57 -21.35 -0.08 -10.02
N ILE A 58 -20.09 -0.40 -10.34
CA ILE A 58 -19.72 -1.01 -11.62
C ILE A 58 -20.44 -2.34 -11.81
N ARG A 59 -20.47 -3.20 -10.77
CA ARG A 59 -21.15 -4.51 -10.84
C ARG A 59 -22.67 -4.38 -10.98
N GLU A 60 -23.25 -3.32 -10.42
CA GLU A 60 -24.67 -2.98 -10.58
C GLU A 60 -24.98 -2.37 -11.95
N GLY A 61 -23.97 -2.18 -12.82
CA GLY A 61 -24.15 -1.63 -14.16
C GLY A 61 -24.38 -0.12 -14.18
N LYS A 62 -24.02 0.59 -13.10
CA LYS A 62 -24.18 2.05 -13.01
C LYS A 62 -23.16 2.84 -13.85
N TYR A 63 -22.09 2.17 -14.30
CA TYR A 63 -21.06 2.75 -15.15
C TYR A 63 -20.90 1.89 -16.40
N CYS A 64 -20.82 2.52 -17.56
CA CYS A 64 -20.44 1.89 -18.83
C CYS A 64 -19.02 2.34 -19.23
N SER A 65 -18.37 1.55 -20.08
CA SER A 65 -17.08 1.95 -20.63
C SER A 65 -17.26 3.13 -21.60
N ILE A 66 -16.20 3.92 -21.81
CA ILE A 66 -16.22 5.01 -22.80
C ILE A 66 -16.51 4.45 -24.20
N GLU A 67 -15.99 3.27 -24.53
CA GLU A 67 -16.24 2.61 -25.82
C GLU A 67 -17.73 2.24 -25.98
N ASP A 68 -18.36 1.73 -24.92
CA ASP A 68 -19.79 1.40 -24.95
C ASP A 68 -20.65 2.67 -25.07
N LEU A 69 -20.29 3.72 -24.34
CA LEU A 69 -20.96 5.03 -24.44
C LEU A 69 -20.82 5.61 -25.86
N MET A 70 -19.64 5.54 -26.46
CA MET A 70 -19.41 6.03 -27.82
C MET A 70 -20.19 5.23 -28.86
N LYS A 71 -20.37 3.91 -28.69
CA LYS A 71 -21.25 3.11 -29.55
C LYS A 71 -22.71 3.50 -29.40
N GLU A 72 -23.16 3.73 -28.16
CA GLU A 72 -24.54 4.17 -27.88
C GLU A 72 -24.83 5.55 -28.50
N GLU A 73 -23.87 6.47 -28.43
CA GLU A 73 -23.96 7.82 -29.01
C GLU A 73 -23.62 7.88 -30.52
N GLY A 74 -23.30 6.75 -31.16
CA GLY A 74 -22.99 6.66 -32.59
C GLY A 74 -21.68 7.35 -33.02
N LEU A 75 -20.75 7.50 -32.08
CA LEU A 75 -19.40 8.08 -32.29
C LEU A 75 -18.35 7.02 -32.67
N LEU A 76 -18.71 5.74 -32.66
CA LEU A 76 -17.90 4.57 -33.03
C LEU A 76 -18.70 3.59 -33.90
#